data_AF-A0A699JC21-F1
#
_entry.id   AF-A0A699JC21-F1
#
_cell.length_a   1.000
_cell.length_b   1.000
_cell.length_c   1.000
_cell.angle_alpha   90.00
_cell.angle_beta   90.00
_cell.angle_gamma   90.00
#
_symmetry.space_group_name_H-M   'P 1'
#
loop_
_entity.id
_entity.type
_entity.pdbx_description
1 polymer ?
#
loop_
_entity_poly.entity_id
_entity_poly.type
_entity_poly.pdbx_seq_one_letter_code
_entity_poly.pdbx_strand_id
1 'polypeptide(L)'
;MRIDELHKFSDGTLNDVRTSWDDRLKGIRMKYLPQAIWRKSNKERAATMIQAIDKQLKTRRIMRSLEKFVGGRLYEGDFRMLQRTI
;
A
#
# COMPACT_ATOMS: atom_id res chain seq x y z
N MET A 1 12.94 -18.33 21.22
CA MET A 1 14.01 -18.88 20.35
C MET A 1 13.46 -19.67 19.14
N ARG A 2 12.37 -19.21 18.49
CA ARG A 2 11.83 -19.78 17.24
C ARG A 2 11.48 -18.69 16.19
N ILE A 3 11.55 -17.43 16.60
CA ILE A 3 11.16 -16.26 15.79
C ILE A 3 12.38 -15.72 15.03
N ASP A 4 13.58 -15.74 15.63
CA ASP A 4 14.83 -15.33 14.96
C ASP A 4 15.24 -16.24 13.78
N GLU A 5 14.94 -17.53 13.85
CA GLU A 5 15.22 -18.48 12.76
C GLU A 5 14.27 -18.26 11.57
N LEU A 6 12.99 -18.00 11.85
CA LEU A 6 11.99 -17.61 10.84
C LEU A 6 12.31 -16.25 10.21
N HIS A 7 12.85 -15.30 10.98
CA HIS A 7 13.28 -13.99 10.48
C HIS A 7 14.51 -14.12 9.55
N LYS A 8 15.49 -14.94 9.91
CA LYS A 8 16.64 -15.23 9.04
C LYS A 8 16.25 -15.97 7.75
N PHE A 9 15.28 -16.88 7.83
CA PHE A 9 14.73 -17.58 6.66
C PHE A 9 13.93 -16.63 5.75
N SER A 10 13.20 -15.69 6.34
CA SER A 10 12.53 -14.61 5.62
C SER A 10 13.56 -13.75 4.87
N ASP A 11 14.55 -13.21 5.55
CA ASP A 11 15.33 -12.11 4.98
C ASP A 11 16.33 -12.57 3.92
N GLY A 12 17.01 -13.70 4.13
CA GLY A 12 17.94 -14.25 3.13
C GLY A 12 17.22 -14.73 1.87
N THR A 13 16.18 -15.55 2.04
CA THR A 13 15.43 -16.11 0.90
C THR A 13 14.62 -15.05 0.17
N LEU A 14 14.02 -14.08 0.86
CA LEU A 14 13.35 -12.96 0.21
C LEU A 14 14.34 -12.07 -0.56
N ASN A 15 15.57 -11.90 -0.06
CA ASN A 15 16.59 -11.12 -0.76
C ASN A 15 17.11 -11.83 -2.03
N ASP A 16 17.25 -13.16 -2.00
CA ASP A 16 17.60 -13.94 -3.19
C ASP A 16 16.48 -13.97 -4.23
N VAL A 17 15.22 -14.09 -3.79
CA VAL A 17 14.05 -13.94 -4.66
C VAL A 17 13.99 -12.54 -5.26
N ARG A 18 14.27 -11.49 -4.47
CA ARG A 18 14.32 -10.11 -4.94
C ARG A 18 15.43 -9.90 -5.98
N THR A 19 16.61 -10.46 -5.76
CA THR A 19 17.76 -10.35 -6.67
C THR A 19 17.47 -11.06 -7.99
N SER A 20 16.99 -12.30 -7.95
CA SER A 20 16.63 -13.06 -9.16
C SER A 20 15.49 -12.41 -9.95
N TRP A 21 14.56 -11.75 -9.26
CA TRP A 21 13.48 -10.99 -9.89
C TRP A 21 13.98 -9.70 -10.54
N ASP A 22 14.88 -8.96 -9.88
CA ASP A 22 15.50 -7.76 -10.44
C ASP A 22 16.36 -8.07 -11.68
N ASP A 23 17.10 -9.17 -11.67
CA ASP A 23 17.92 -9.60 -12.81
C ASP A 23 17.05 -10.02 -14.01
N ARG A 24 15.94 -10.71 -13.76
CA ARG A 24 14.97 -11.05 -14.81
C ARG A 24 14.29 -9.79 -15.37
N LEU A 25 13.96 -8.83 -14.51
CA LEU A 25 13.41 -7.54 -14.92
C LEU A 25 14.43 -6.71 -15.71
N LYS A 26 15.72 -6.73 -15.35
CA LYS A 26 16.80 -6.11 -16.14
C LYS A 26 16.91 -6.74 -17.52
N GLY A 27 16.81 -8.07 -17.63
CA GLY A 27 16.79 -8.79 -18.90
C GLY A 27 15.61 -8.38 -19.78
N ILE A 28 14.40 -8.32 -19.21
CA ILE A 28 13.20 -7.84 -19.91
C ILE A 28 13.35 -6.37 -20.32
N ARG A 29 13.90 -5.53 -19.44
CA ARG A 29 14.16 -4.11 -19.68
C ARG A 29 15.17 -3.90 -20.81
N MET A 30 16.27 -4.64 -20.83
CA MET A 30 17.28 -4.55 -21.89
C MET A 30 16.74 -5.07 -23.23
N LYS A 31 15.97 -6.16 -23.24
CA LYS A 31 15.52 -6.82 -24.47
C LYS A 31 14.36 -6.11 -25.17
N TYR A 32 13.45 -5.48 -24.42
CA TYR A 32 12.23 -4.87 -24.97
C TYR A 32 12.16 -3.36 -24.82
N LEU A 33 13.05 -2.75 -24.04
CA LEU A 33 12.99 -1.33 -23.71
C LEU A 33 14.33 -0.64 -23.99
N PRO A 34 14.70 -0.43 -25.26
CA PRO A 34 15.81 0.46 -25.58
C PRO A 34 15.47 1.83 -25.00
N GLN A 35 16.40 2.38 -24.20
CA GLN A 35 16.24 3.53 -23.30
C GLN A 35 15.59 4.80 -23.90
N ALA A 36 15.38 4.87 -25.22
CA ALA A 36 14.75 5.99 -25.92
C ALA A 36 13.25 6.16 -25.60
N ILE A 37 12.49 5.08 -25.44
CA ILE A 37 11.03 5.14 -25.20
C ILE A 37 10.70 5.49 -23.72
N TRP A 38 11.64 5.21 -22.81
CA TRP A 38 11.43 5.40 -21.37
C TRP A 38 11.52 6.85 -20.88
N ARG A 39 12.25 7.73 -21.58
CA ARG A 39 12.80 8.94 -20.93
C ARG A 39 11.79 9.99 -20.48
N LYS A 40 10.64 10.16 -21.15
CA LYS A 40 9.71 11.25 -20.84
C LYS A 40 8.29 10.77 -20.58
N SER A 41 7.68 10.07 -21.54
CA SER A 41 6.29 9.59 -21.42
C SER A 41 6.10 8.61 -20.26
N ASN A 42 7.03 7.68 -20.03
CA ASN A 42 6.94 6.75 -18.90
C ASN A 42 7.19 7.42 -17.55
N LYS A 43 7.98 8.50 -17.49
CA LYS A 43 8.19 9.29 -16.26
C LYS A 43 6.92 10.06 -15.88
N GLU A 44 6.28 10.70 -16.86
CA GLU A 44 5.00 11.37 -16.67
C GLU A 44 3.90 10.38 -16.31
N ARG A 45 3.83 9.23 -16.99
CA ARG A 45 2.88 8.16 -16.66
C ARG A 45 3.10 7.59 -15.26
N ALA A 46 4.35 7.36 -14.86
CA ALA A 46 4.68 6.90 -13.51
C ALA A 46 4.29 7.94 -12.46
N ALA A 47 4.53 9.23 -12.70
CA ALA A 47 4.11 10.31 -11.81
C ALA A 47 2.58 10.35 -11.65
N THR A 48 1.83 10.20 -12.75
CA THR A 48 0.36 10.14 -12.73
C THR A 48 -0.15 8.92 -11.96
N MET A 49 0.48 7.76 -12.13
CA MET A 49 0.12 6.54 -11.38
C MET A 49 0.42 6.68 -9.88
N ILE A 50 1.58 7.25 -9.52
CA ILE A 50 1.94 7.53 -8.13
C ILE A 50 0.93 8.50 -7.51
N GLN A 51 0.56 9.57 -8.22
CA GLN A 51 -0.44 10.54 -7.76
C GLN A 51 -1.83 9.91 -7.58
N ALA A 52 -2.23 9.02 -8.48
CA ALA A 52 -3.49 8.28 -8.36
C ALA A 52 -3.50 7.36 -7.13
N ILE A 53 -2.38 6.68 -6.85
CA ILE A 53 -2.21 5.84 -5.67
C ILE A 53 -2.26 6.68 -4.39
N ASP A 54 -1.55 7.80 -4.34
CA ASP A 54 -1.55 8.71 -3.18
C ASP A 54 -2.97 9.24 -2.91
N LYS A 55 -3.70 9.65 -3.96
CA LYS A 55 -5.10 10.07 -3.85
C LYS A 55 -5.98 8.97 -3.25
N GLN A 56 -5.85 7.72 -3.73
CA GLN A 56 -6.61 6.60 -3.17
C GLN A 56 -6.22 6.29 -1.72
N LEU A 57 -4.93 6.34 -1.38
CA LEU A 57 -4.47 6.13 -0.01
C LEU A 57 -4.97 7.21 0.94
N LYS A 58 -5.01 8.47 0.51
CA LYS A 58 -5.57 9.58 1.29
C LYS A 58 -7.06 9.37 1.59
N THR A 59 -7.84 8.95 0.60
CA THR A 59 -9.26 8.59 0.80
C THR A 59 -9.42 7.43 1.78
N ARG A 60 -8.62 6.37 1.66
CA ARG A 60 -8.64 5.24 2.60
C ARG A 60 -8.24 5.65 4.02
N ARG A 61 -7.27 6.56 4.17
CA ARG A 61 -6.86 7.08 5.49
C ARG A 61 -7.98 7.88 6.15
N ILE A 62 -8.70 8.71 5.38
CA ILE A 62 -9.86 9.48 5.86
C ILE A 62 -10.99 8.54 6.27
N MET A 63 -11.35 7.56 5.44
CA MET A 63 -12.38 6.57 5.79
C MET A 63 -12.02 5.81 7.07
N ARG A 64 -10.77 5.35 7.20
CA ARG A 64 -10.32 4.63 8.41
C ARG A 64 -10.31 5.52 9.66
N SER A 65 -10.03 6.82 9.53
CA SER A 65 -10.18 7.75 10.66
C SER A 65 -11.65 8.02 11.00
N LEU A 66 -12.53 8.06 10.01
CA LEU A 66 -13.97 8.21 10.20
C LEU A 66 -14.57 6.95 10.85
N GLU A 67 -14.17 5.77 10.42
CA GLU A 67 -14.52 4.49 11.05
C GLU A 67 -14.04 4.42 12.51
N LYS A 68 -12.85 4.94 12.83
CA LYS A 68 -12.40 5.04 14.23
C LYS A 68 -13.21 6.06 15.03
N PHE A 69 -13.61 7.16 14.41
CA PHE A 69 -14.43 8.19 15.04
C PHE A 69 -15.86 7.68 15.32
N VAL A 70 -16.44 6.92 14.40
CA VAL A 70 -17.79 6.34 14.51
C VAL A 70 -17.77 5.05 15.35
N GLY A 71 -16.81 4.16 15.11
CA GLY A 71 -16.63 2.89 15.81
C GLY A 71 -16.03 2.99 17.22
N GLY A 72 -15.49 4.15 17.60
CA GLY A 72 -15.17 4.50 18.98
C GLY A 72 -16.36 5.04 19.77
N ARG A 73 -17.52 5.25 19.12
CA ARG A 73 -18.73 5.84 19.72
C ARG A 73 -19.99 5.03 19.38
N LEU A 74 -20.08 3.79 19.86
CA LEU A 74 -21.35 3.07 20.16
C LEU A 74 -20.99 1.70 20.73
N TYR A 75 -21.08 1.46 22.04
CA TYR A 75 -22.33 1.07 22.73
C TYR A 75 -22.18 1.22 24.26
N GLU A 76 -22.54 2.36 24.86
CA GLU A 76 -22.91 2.34 26.30
C GLU A 76 -23.88 3.46 26.71
N GLY A 77 -23.95 4.58 25.98
CA GLY A 77 -24.66 5.77 26.48
C GLY A 77 -26.09 6.02 25.99
N ASP A 78 -26.33 6.12 24.68
CA ASP A 78 -27.24 7.21 24.27
C ASP A 78 -28.42 6.84 23.36
N PHE A 79 -28.71 5.57 23.10
CA PHE A 79 -30.00 5.21 22.48
C PHE A 79 -31.20 5.38 23.44
N ARG A 80 -30.95 5.62 24.74
CA ARG A 80 -31.99 5.90 25.74
C ARG A 80 -32.42 7.37 25.80
N MET A 81 -31.67 8.29 25.18
CA MET A 81 -31.99 9.72 25.19
C MET A 81 -32.89 10.16 24.04
N LEU A 82 -32.99 9.38 22.96
CA LEU A 82 -33.83 9.73 21.79
C LEU A 82 -35.32 9.35 21.95
N GLN A 83 -35.71 8.70 23.06
CA GLN A 83 -37.11 8.34 23.33
C GLN A 83 -37.80 9.26 24.36
N ARG A 84 -37.16 10.36 24.79
CA ARG A 84 -37.75 11.19 25.85
C ARG A 84 -37.61 12.70 25.66
N THR A 85 -37.87 13.17 24.44
CA THR A 85 -38.32 14.55 24.24
C THR A 85 -39.26 14.62 23.03
N ILE A 86 -40.56 14.61 23.34
CA ILE A 86 -41.73 15.12 22.60
C ILE A 86 -41.83 14.78 21.10
#